data_AF-A0A8T6SNH9-F1
#
_entry.id   AF-A0A8T6SNH9-F1
#
_cell.length_a   1.000
_cell.length_b   1.000
_cell.length_c   1.000
_cell.angle_alpha   90.00
_cell.angle_beta   90.00
_cell.angle_gamma   90.00
#
_symmetry.space_group_name_H-M   'P 1'
#
loop_
_entity.id
_entity.type
_entity.pdbx_description
1 polymer ?
#
loop_
_entity_poly.entity_id
_entity_poly.type
_entity_poly.pdbx_seq_one_letter_code
_entity_poly.pdbx_strand_id
1 'polypeptide(L)'
;MNKIGENVPKEEIPKNCFLCHDRFEIVDKLATKALDKLGEYEYTNFLVGTHLPVAVEEREDEFKAEFDVCYSENMRNEFGRIIGKIITNRTGKTVEYQRPEIVVIVNPMKEEVSLQINPLYLSGRYRKLIRGIPQSRWLCSSCR
;
A
#
# COMPACT_ATOMS: atom_id res chain seq x y z
N MET A 1 -22.29 5.49 -45.06
CA MET A 1 -22.86 4.18 -44.69
C MET A 1 -21.84 3.10 -45.03
N ASN A 2 -21.57 2.24 -44.05
CA ASN A 2 -20.92 0.92 -44.14
C ASN A 2 -19.41 0.83 -44.44
N LYS A 3 -18.63 0.68 -43.36
CA LYS A 3 -17.95 -0.59 -43.07
C LYS A 3 -18.11 -0.93 -41.59
N ILE A 4 -19.19 -1.66 -41.29
CA ILE A 4 -19.39 -2.37 -40.03
C ILE A 4 -18.71 -3.73 -40.20
N GLY A 5 -17.89 -4.11 -39.21
CA GLY A 5 -17.55 -5.50 -38.93
C GLY A 5 -16.50 -6.11 -39.84
N GLU A 6 -15.23 -5.73 -39.69
CA GLU A 6 -14.17 -6.71 -39.93
C GLU A 6 -14.25 -7.76 -38.82
N ASN A 7 -14.47 -9.01 -39.21
CA ASN A 7 -14.36 -10.15 -38.31
C ASN A 7 -12.90 -10.24 -37.88
N VAL A 8 -12.58 -9.74 -36.69
CA VAL A 8 -11.31 -10.02 -36.02
C VAL A 8 -11.21 -11.54 -35.90
N PRO A 9 -10.13 -12.18 -36.38
CA PRO A 9 -9.92 -13.60 -36.16
C PRO A 9 -10.10 -13.90 -34.67
N LYS A 10 -10.72 -15.04 -34.32
CA LYS A 10 -10.71 -15.54 -32.93
C LYS A 10 -9.28 -15.92 -32.56
N GLU A 11 -8.43 -14.93 -32.37
CA GLU A 11 -7.17 -15.10 -31.65
C GLU A 11 -7.55 -15.58 -30.24
N GLU A 12 -6.86 -16.62 -29.77
CA GLU A 12 -7.05 -17.15 -28.43
C GLU A 12 -6.88 -15.99 -27.45
N ILE A 13 -7.99 -15.52 -26.87
CA ILE A 13 -7.96 -14.46 -25.86
C ILE A 13 -7.00 -14.94 -24.78
N PRO A 14 -5.91 -14.19 -24.49
CA PRO A 14 -4.95 -14.62 -23.50
C PRO A 14 -5.69 -14.89 -22.19
N LYS A 15 -5.41 -16.04 -21.58
CA LYS A 15 -6.12 -16.51 -20.37
C LYS A 15 -6.01 -15.54 -19.20
N ASN A 16 -5.00 -14.68 -19.22
CA ASN A 16 -4.68 -13.76 -18.14
C ASN A 16 -4.58 -12.32 -18.67
N CYS A 17 -4.94 -11.36 -17.83
CA CYS A 17 -4.77 -9.94 -18.15
C CYS A 17 -3.29 -9.60 -18.46
N PHE A 18 -3.06 -8.95 -19.60
CA PHE A 18 -1.74 -8.49 -20.02
C PHE A 18 -1.09 -7.51 -19.02
N LEU A 19 -1.86 -6.64 -18.38
CA LEU A 19 -1.34 -5.63 -17.46
C LEU A 19 -1.08 -6.22 -16.07
N CYS A 20 -2.12 -6.75 -15.44
CA CYS A 20 -2.07 -7.11 -14.03
C CYS A 20 -1.91 -8.61 -13.78
N HIS A 21 -1.97 -9.47 -14.80
CA HIS A 21 -2.00 -10.93 -14.65
C HIS A 21 -3.00 -11.41 -13.59
N ASP A 22 -4.20 -10.83 -13.62
CA ASP A 22 -5.36 -11.16 -12.76
C ASP A 22 -5.09 -10.97 -11.26
N ARG A 23 -4.11 -10.13 -10.91
CA ARG A 23 -3.78 -9.82 -9.51
C ARG A 23 -4.90 -9.10 -8.76
N PHE A 24 -5.94 -8.61 -9.44
CA PHE A 24 -7.14 -8.10 -8.77
C PHE A 24 -7.99 -9.20 -8.14
N GLU A 25 -7.91 -10.45 -8.62
CA GLU A 25 -8.67 -11.57 -8.04
C GLU A 25 -8.21 -11.94 -6.63
N ILE A 26 -6.94 -11.67 -6.31
CA ILE A 26 -6.36 -11.97 -4.99
C ILE A 26 -6.51 -10.82 -3.99
N VAL A 27 -7.21 -9.74 -4.33
CA VAL A 27 -7.33 -8.55 -3.47
C VAL A 27 -7.95 -8.87 -2.11
N ASP A 28 -8.97 -9.72 -2.06
CA ASP A 28 -9.57 -10.17 -0.80
C ASP A 28 -8.59 -10.94 0.09
N LYS A 29 -7.71 -11.74 -0.53
CA LYS A 29 -6.64 -12.48 0.17
C LYS A 29 -5.61 -11.51 0.76
N LEU A 30 -5.21 -10.48 0.00
CA LEU A 30 -4.28 -9.45 0.47
C LEU A 30 -4.88 -8.62 1.59
N ALA A 31 -6.16 -8.24 1.47
CA ALA A 31 -6.87 -7.51 2.52
C ALA A 31 -6.99 -8.34 3.80
N THR A 32 -7.24 -9.65 3.68
CA THR A 32 -7.29 -10.55 4.85
C THR A 32 -5.91 -10.65 5.53
N LYS A 33 -4.83 -10.85 4.77
CA LYS A 33 -3.45 -10.79 5.30
C LYS A 33 -3.14 -9.46 6.01
N ALA A 34 -3.63 -8.34 5.47
CA ALA A 34 -3.46 -7.03 6.10
C ALA A 34 -4.20 -6.94 7.44
N LEU A 35 -5.43 -7.45 7.50
CA LEU A 35 -6.25 -7.44 8.71
C LEU A 35 -5.65 -8.29 9.82
N ASP A 36 -5.12 -9.47 9.48
CA ASP A 36 -4.44 -10.33 10.46
C ASP A 36 -3.29 -9.60 11.15
N LYS A 37 -2.46 -8.88 10.36
CA LYS A 37 -1.35 -8.08 10.90
C LYS A 37 -1.83 -6.84 11.66
N LEU A 38 -2.88 -6.17 11.18
CA LEU A 38 -3.44 -4.99 11.83
C LEU A 38 -4.06 -5.33 13.20
N GLY A 39 -4.54 -6.57 13.38
CA GLY A 39 -5.08 -7.05 14.65
C GLY A 39 -4.09 -7.06 15.81
N GLU A 40 -2.78 -6.96 15.54
CA GLU A 40 -1.73 -6.87 16.56
C GLU A 40 -1.57 -5.46 17.16
N TYR A 41 -2.24 -4.45 16.60
CA TYR A 41 -2.03 -3.04 16.95
C TYR A 41 -3.32 -2.32 17.31
N GLU A 42 -3.22 -1.35 18.23
CA GLU A 42 -4.25 -0.36 18.47
C GLU A 42 -4.02 0.86 17.58
N TYR A 43 -5.03 1.23 16.79
CA TYR A 43 -4.99 2.39 15.90
C TYR A 43 -6.38 2.96 15.65
N THR A 44 -6.45 4.22 15.23
CA THR A 44 -7.69 4.92 14.87
C THR A 44 -7.86 5.07 13.37
N ASN A 45 -6.76 5.23 12.64
CA ASN A 45 -6.74 5.44 11.19
C ASN A 45 -5.57 4.71 10.54
N PHE A 46 -5.63 4.56 9.23
CA PHE A 46 -4.59 3.89 8.46
C PHE A 46 -4.48 4.44 7.04
N LEU A 47 -3.45 4.05 6.31
CA LEU A 47 -3.31 4.29 4.89
C LEU A 47 -2.95 2.98 4.18
N VAL A 48 -3.42 2.78 2.95
CA VAL A 48 -2.97 1.67 2.11
C VAL A 48 -2.06 2.21 1.01
N GLY A 49 -0.82 1.78 1.01
CA GLY A 49 0.15 2.01 -0.05
C GLY A 49 0.33 0.75 -0.89
N THR A 50 0.34 0.90 -2.22
CA THR A 50 0.66 -0.20 -3.14
C THR A 50 2.08 -0.04 -3.66
N HIS A 51 2.85 -1.12 -3.59
CA HIS A 51 4.17 -1.23 -4.19
C HIS A 51 4.10 -2.18 -5.40
N LEU A 52 4.23 -1.63 -6.61
CA LEU A 52 4.33 -2.40 -7.85
C LEU A 52 5.80 -2.47 -8.31
N PRO A 53 6.25 -3.59 -8.88
CA PRO A 53 7.53 -3.65 -9.58
C PRO A 53 7.55 -2.65 -10.75
N VAL A 54 8.69 -2.01 -10.98
CA VAL A 54 8.87 -1.00 -12.05
C VAL A 54 8.43 -1.54 -13.41
N ALA A 55 8.79 -2.78 -13.76
CA ALA A 55 8.40 -3.41 -15.03
C ALA A 55 6.88 -3.53 -15.24
N VAL A 56 6.07 -3.54 -14.17
CA VAL A 56 4.60 -3.52 -14.27
C VAL A 56 4.09 -2.12 -14.53
N GLU A 57 4.68 -1.11 -13.88
CA GLU A 57 4.32 0.29 -14.09
C GLU A 57 4.70 0.74 -15.49
N GLU A 58 5.90 0.39 -15.97
CA GLU A 58 6.35 0.67 -17.34
C GLU A 58 5.43 0.04 -18.38
N ARG A 59 5.03 -1.23 -18.17
CA ARG A 59 4.07 -1.89 -19.06
C ARG A 59 2.71 -1.18 -19.11
N GLU A 60 2.25 -0.69 -17.95
CA GLU A 60 1.01 0.10 -17.88
C GLU A 60 1.12 1.40 -18.67
N ASP A 61 2.25 2.09 -18.54
CA ASP A 61 2.52 3.35 -19.23
C ASP A 61 2.69 3.15 -20.75
N GLU A 62 3.42 2.11 -21.17
CA GLU A 62 3.54 1.71 -22.59
C GLU A 62 2.18 1.43 -23.20
N PHE A 63 1.34 0.65 -22.51
CA PHE A 63 -0.01 0.35 -22.95
C PHE A 63 -0.85 1.64 -23.10
N LYS A 64 -0.77 2.56 -22.13
CA LYS A 64 -1.50 3.83 -22.23
C LYS A 64 -1.02 4.68 -23.41
N ALA A 65 0.29 4.71 -23.66
CA ALA A 65 0.87 5.46 -24.76
C ALA A 65 0.47 4.86 -26.13
N GLU A 66 0.50 3.54 -26.26
CA GLU A 66 0.19 2.85 -27.51
C GLU A 66 -1.28 3.02 -27.93
N PHE A 67 -2.20 3.03 -26.95
CA PHE A 67 -3.64 3.14 -27.19
C PHE A 67 -4.22 4.55 -26.94
N ASP A 68 -3.37 5.56 -26.74
CA ASP A 68 -3.75 6.96 -26.46
C ASP A 68 -4.76 7.10 -25.29
N VAL A 69 -4.57 6.29 -24.24
CA VAL A 69 -5.47 6.23 -23.08
C VAL A 69 -5.18 7.40 -22.13
N CYS A 70 -5.80 8.54 -22.43
CA CYS A 70 -5.61 9.78 -21.68
C CYS A 70 -6.27 9.79 -20.29
N TYR A 71 -7.34 9.00 -20.10
CA TYR A 71 -8.15 8.98 -18.89
C TYR A 71 -8.18 7.57 -18.30
N SER A 72 -7.20 7.23 -17.48
CA SER A 72 -7.14 5.96 -16.77
C SER A 72 -6.62 6.14 -15.34
N GLU A 73 -7.18 5.39 -14.39
CA GLU A 73 -6.61 5.29 -13.04
C GLU A 73 -5.42 4.33 -13.07
N ASN A 74 -4.35 4.67 -12.35
CA ASN A 74 -3.18 3.79 -12.24
C ASN A 74 -3.50 2.56 -11.40
N MET A 75 -2.95 1.39 -11.79
CA MET A 75 -3.11 0.15 -11.01
C MET A 75 -2.72 0.33 -9.54
N ARG A 76 -1.63 1.07 -9.27
CA ARG A 76 -1.18 1.40 -7.91
C ARG A 76 -2.29 2.00 -7.06
N ASN A 77 -3.01 2.97 -7.61
CA ASN A 77 -4.09 3.68 -6.92
C ASN A 77 -5.31 2.77 -6.75
N GLU A 78 -5.64 1.99 -7.79
CA GLU A 78 -6.80 1.12 -7.77
C GLU A 78 -6.67 0.00 -6.74
N PHE A 79 -5.51 -0.66 -6.67
CA PHE A 79 -5.22 -1.64 -5.62
C PHE A 79 -5.37 -1.02 -4.21
N GLY A 80 -4.80 0.17 -4.00
CA GLY A 80 -4.87 0.85 -2.71
C GLY A 80 -6.31 1.20 -2.33
N ARG A 81 -7.11 1.65 -3.31
CA ARG A 81 -8.51 2.01 -3.14
C ARG A 81 -9.39 0.81 -2.79
N ILE A 82 -9.26 -0.30 -3.53
CA ILE A 82 -10.10 -1.49 -3.29
C ILE A 82 -9.74 -2.11 -1.93
N ILE A 83 -8.44 -2.31 -1.64
CA ILE A 83 -7.99 -2.87 -0.36
C ILE A 83 -8.40 -1.96 0.81
N GLY A 84 -8.21 -0.64 0.66
CA GLY A 84 -8.62 0.35 1.65
C GLY A 84 -10.12 0.29 1.98
N LYS A 85 -10.98 0.13 0.96
CA LYS A 85 -12.43 -0.07 1.16
C LYS A 85 -12.73 -1.36 1.93
N ILE A 86 -12.07 -2.47 1.59
CA ILE A 86 -12.29 -3.76 2.29
C ILE A 86 -11.89 -3.65 3.76
N ILE A 87 -10.71 -3.07 4.05
CA ILE A 87 -10.23 -2.89 5.42
C ILE A 87 -11.17 -1.95 6.21
N THR A 88 -11.59 -0.84 5.58
CA THR A 88 -12.54 0.12 6.19
C THR A 88 -13.85 -0.58 6.56
N ASN A 89 -14.43 -1.36 5.63
CA ASN A 89 -15.68 -2.06 5.85
C ASN A 89 -15.59 -3.11 6.97
N ARG A 90 -14.43 -3.78 7.11
CA ARG A 90 -14.24 -4.83 8.11
C ARG A 90 -13.82 -4.31 9.49
N THR A 91 -13.14 -3.17 9.56
CA THR A 91 -12.59 -2.63 10.82
C THR A 91 -13.34 -1.40 11.35
N GLY A 92 -14.10 -0.71 10.49
CA GLY A 92 -14.72 0.58 10.78
C GLY A 92 -13.72 1.74 10.93
N LYS A 93 -12.42 1.51 10.67
CA LYS A 93 -11.36 2.52 10.78
C LYS A 93 -11.32 3.36 9.50
N THR A 94 -10.89 4.61 9.62
CA THR A 94 -10.86 5.55 8.48
C THR A 94 -9.51 5.57 7.79
N VAL A 95 -9.52 5.77 6.47
CA VAL A 95 -8.31 6.01 5.68
C VAL A 95 -7.87 7.48 5.85
N GLU A 96 -6.61 7.71 6.19
CA GLU A 96 -6.00 9.04 6.37
C GLU A 96 -4.70 9.16 5.56
N TYR A 97 -4.61 10.15 4.68
CA TYR A 97 -3.50 10.29 3.73
C TYR A 97 -2.34 11.17 4.25
N GLN A 98 -2.64 12.15 5.10
CA GLN A 98 -1.64 13.12 5.55
C GLN A 98 -0.92 12.66 6.80
N ARG A 99 -1.65 12.05 7.74
CA ARG A 99 -1.13 11.64 9.06
C ARG A 99 -1.63 10.27 9.49
N PRO A 100 -1.33 9.20 8.72
CA PRO A 100 -1.71 7.85 9.10
C PRO A 100 -0.99 7.42 10.39
N GLU A 101 -1.65 6.63 11.22
CA GLU A 101 -1.00 5.94 12.35
C GLU A 101 -0.29 4.66 11.89
N ILE A 102 -0.91 3.93 10.96
CA ILE A 102 -0.34 2.74 10.32
C ILE A 102 -0.46 2.85 8.80
N VAL A 103 0.63 2.56 8.08
CA VAL A 103 0.60 2.40 6.62
C VAL A 103 0.70 0.91 6.28
N VAL A 104 -0.33 0.38 5.66
CA VAL A 104 -0.37 -0.97 5.09
C VAL A 104 0.28 -0.92 3.72
N ILE A 105 1.43 -1.56 3.57
CA ILE A 105 2.16 -1.62 2.30
C ILE A 105 1.87 -2.98 1.67
N VAL A 106 1.24 -2.96 0.50
CA VAL A 106 0.84 -4.16 -0.23
C VAL A 106 1.65 -4.27 -1.51
N ASN A 107 2.22 -5.45 -1.76
CA ASN A 107 2.79 -5.82 -3.04
C ASN A 107 1.93 -6.93 -3.68
N PRO A 108 1.02 -6.59 -4.62
CA PRO A 108 0.15 -7.57 -5.26
C PRO A 108 0.93 -8.62 -6.04
N MET A 109 2.06 -8.25 -6.65
CA MET A 109 2.84 -9.15 -7.50
C MET A 109 3.54 -10.26 -6.71
N LYS A 110 4.04 -9.92 -5.52
CA LYS A 110 4.70 -10.87 -4.59
C LYS A 110 3.74 -11.46 -3.56
N GLU A 111 2.48 -11.01 -3.54
CA GLU A 111 1.51 -11.31 -2.50
C GLU A 111 1.97 -11.00 -1.06
N GLU A 112 2.83 -9.99 -0.92
CA GLU A 112 3.40 -9.57 0.35
C GLU A 112 2.59 -8.40 0.92
N VAL A 113 2.42 -8.41 2.23
CA VAL A 113 1.83 -7.31 2.98
C VAL A 113 2.76 -7.00 4.14
N SER A 114 3.15 -5.75 4.31
CA SER A 114 3.92 -5.26 5.45
C SER A 114 3.23 -4.05 6.08
N LEU A 115 3.56 -3.79 7.35
CA LEU A 115 3.04 -2.63 8.07
C LEU A 115 4.20 -1.69 8.39
N GLN A 116 3.98 -0.40 8.17
CA GLN A 116 4.81 0.66 8.73
C GLN A 116 4.00 1.34 9.83
N ILE A 117 4.46 1.21 11.07
CA ILE A 117 3.83 1.80 12.25
C ILE A 117 4.48 3.17 12.50
N ASN A 118 3.71 4.24 12.44
CA ASN A 118 4.22 5.57 12.72
C ASN A 118 4.38 5.77 14.24
N PRO A 119 5.49 6.39 14.69
CA PRO A 119 5.79 6.49 16.11
C PRO A 119 4.82 7.44 16.84
N LEU A 120 4.47 7.08 18.07
CA LEU A 120 3.80 7.96 19.01
C LEU A 120 4.84 8.84 19.73
N TYR A 121 4.63 10.15 19.69
CA TYR A 121 5.46 11.10 20.42
C TYR A 121 4.82 11.46 21.76
N LEU A 122 5.49 11.10 22.86
CA LEU A 122 5.08 11.48 24.21
C LEU A 122 5.84 12.73 24.64
N SER A 123 5.13 13.69 25.20
CA SER A 123 5.73 14.90 25.76
C SER A 123 5.29 15.08 27.22
N GLY A 124 6.18 15.64 28.03
CA GLY A 124 5.94 15.81 29.45
C GLY A 124 7.06 16.60 30.11
N ARG A 125 6.93 16.82 31.42
CA ARG A 125 7.96 17.45 32.25
C ARG A 125 8.33 16.50 33.35
N TYR A 126 9.63 16.28 33.56
CA TYR A 126 10.13 15.53 34.70
C TYR A 126 10.97 16.47 35.59
N ARG A 127 11.02 16.18 36.88
CA ARG A 127 11.87 16.90 37.84
C ARG A 127 13.09 16.04 38.16
N LYS A 128 14.27 16.61 37.98
CA LYS A 128 15.53 15.98 38.39
C LYS A 128 15.86 16.41 39.82
N LEU A 129 15.69 15.50 40.78
CA LEU A 129 15.79 15.81 42.21
C LEU A 129 17.23 15.73 42.77
N ILE A 130 18.16 15.09 42.05
CA ILE A 130 19.54 14.86 42.50
C ILE A 130 20.54 15.37 41.44
N ARG A 131 21.64 15.98 41.90
CA ARG A 131 22.76 16.44 41.04
C ARG A 131 23.68 15.25 40.67
N GLY A 132 24.39 15.34 39.55
CA GLY A 132 25.37 14.33 39.12
C GLY A 132 24.85 13.23 38.18
N ILE A 133 23.54 13.14 37.97
CA ILE A 133 22.94 12.16 37.02
C ILE A 133 22.88 12.80 35.62
N PRO A 134 23.30 12.15 34.52
CA PRO A 134 23.17 12.73 33.17
C PRO A 134 21.70 12.74 32.68
N GLN A 135 21.40 13.58 31.69
CA GLN A 135 20.06 13.69 31.11
C GLN A 135 19.74 12.57 30.11
N SER A 136 20.76 12.05 29.45
CA SER A 136 20.70 10.97 28.48
C SER A 136 21.77 9.92 28.81
N ARG A 137 21.93 8.91 27.95
CA ARG A 137 22.86 7.78 28.17
C ARG A 137 24.26 8.27 28.57
N TRP A 138 24.79 7.71 29.65
CA TRP A 138 26.15 8.01 30.10
C TRP A 138 27.15 7.33 29.18
N LEU A 139 27.86 8.13 28.38
CA LEU A 139 29.00 7.66 27.58
C LEU A 139 30.25 7.73 28.47
N CYS A 140 30.91 6.61 28.69
CA CYS A 140 32.17 6.58 29.43
C CYS A 140 33.26 7.25 28.58
N SER A 141 33.96 8.23 29.15
CA SER A 141 35.07 8.91 28.50
C SER A 141 36.30 8.02 28.30
N SER A 142 36.41 6.93 29.06
CA SER A 142 37.57 6.01 29.04
C SER A 142 37.35 4.74 28.21
N CYS A 143 36.13 4.44 27.77
CA CYS A 143 35.79 3.20 27.04
C CYS A 143 35.50 3.46 25.56
N ARG A 144 36.29 4.32 24.91
CA ARG A 144 36.13 4.65 23.50
C ARG A 144 36.72 3.57 22.60
#